data_AF-A0A2E4F9H1-F1
#
_entry.id   AF-A0A2E4F9H1-F1
#
_cell.length_a   1.000
_cell.length_b   1.000
_cell.length_c   1.000
_cell.angle_alpha   90.00
_cell.angle_beta   90.00
_cell.angle_gamma   90.00
#
_symmetry.space_group_name_H-M   'P 1'
#
loop_
_entity.id
_entity.type
_entity.pdbx_description
1 polymer ?
#
loop_
_entity_poly.entity_id
_entity_poly.type
_entity_poly.pdbx_seq_one_letter_code
_entity_poly.pdbx_strand_id
1 'polypeptide(L)'
;MPRRRTLKVEPPRATSRVSPSSTLTTPTGSVKTTGPLSGSFPDASEDSPPSQAVSSSANANRRTRIIGAQLTPLQGRARAPTLRAILRPGRTMRALLAALILLIASAPDARAEAKTLVMVNGKPMPVFFNDGDSFRVLEGGLSGTRARLAGFNTLESHGPVHRWGAASAKEMYVIAKMATLFGRRGTWTCNSELEKDTYGRALFECPDLREALVRKGLAHAMTVTAEPASDRLLEAQREAQEAGRGLWSQGVPRWIITSLHSIDERPDKPTAYNRIVSTRDGHSEKWRHTRQLKECEEVCLYGVKMDEMGIKKAAQAIRADPRIAPFLVTESWFRPARHFGVLLEVYGMTGSIAHWVPKEMRETFRTVLKELEEAGHIVFERGEIQSCMIYVPFKRWHGNDRAKCLR
;
A
#
# COMPACT_ATOMS: atom_id res chain seq x y z
N MET A 1 26.46 -3.56 -57.29
CA MET A 1 25.02 -3.80 -57.10
C MET A 1 24.68 -5.23 -57.53
N PRO A 2 24.33 -6.15 -56.62
CA PRO A 2 23.97 -7.52 -56.99
C PRO A 2 22.44 -7.67 -57.15
N ARG A 3 22.05 -8.35 -58.24
CA ARG A 3 20.66 -8.64 -58.65
C ARG A 3 19.97 -9.56 -57.63
N ARG A 4 18.84 -9.12 -57.07
CA ARG A 4 17.92 -9.96 -56.29
C ARG A 4 17.14 -10.90 -57.23
N ARG A 5 17.27 -12.22 -57.00
CA ARG A 5 16.36 -13.25 -57.55
C ARG A 5 15.07 -13.21 -56.74
N THR A 6 13.94 -13.01 -57.42
CA THR A 6 12.60 -13.18 -56.87
C THR A 6 12.19 -14.65 -56.96
N LEU A 7 11.96 -15.29 -55.81
CA LEU A 7 11.32 -16.60 -55.72
C LEU A 7 9.80 -16.39 -55.74
N LYS A 8 9.14 -17.00 -56.73
CA LYS A 8 7.69 -17.03 -56.93
C LYS A 8 7.15 -18.18 -56.07
N VAL A 9 6.31 -17.87 -55.08
CA VAL A 9 5.62 -18.88 -54.26
C VAL A 9 4.21 -19.04 -54.82
N GLU A 10 3.87 -20.25 -55.25
CA GLU A 10 2.51 -20.62 -55.68
C GLU A 10 1.62 -20.91 -54.47
N PRO A 11 0.32 -20.56 -54.52
CA PRO A 11 -0.64 -20.87 -53.45
C PRO A 11 -1.17 -22.31 -53.56
N PRO A 12 -1.47 -22.99 -52.44
CA PRO A 12 -2.08 -24.31 -52.47
C PRO A 12 -3.55 -24.27 -52.89
N ARG A 13 -3.93 -25.29 -53.67
CA ARG A 13 -5.27 -25.58 -54.21
C ARG A 13 -6.32 -25.79 -53.11
N ALA A 14 -7.50 -25.21 -53.34
CA ALA A 14 -8.72 -25.49 -52.61
C ALA A 14 -9.33 -26.84 -53.01
N THR A 15 -9.79 -27.62 -52.03
CA THR A 15 -10.70 -28.77 -52.22
C THR A 15 -12.02 -28.50 -51.53
N SER A 16 -13.09 -28.84 -52.22
CA SER A 16 -14.47 -28.43 -51.98
C SER A 16 -15.29 -29.42 -51.12
N ARG A 17 -16.31 -28.83 -50.48
CA ARG A 17 -17.67 -29.34 -50.18
C ARG A 17 -17.85 -30.75 -49.60
N VAL A 18 -18.46 -30.81 -48.41
CA VAL A 18 -19.73 -31.54 -48.16
C VAL A 18 -20.54 -30.80 -47.08
N SER A 19 -21.80 -30.48 -47.38
CA SER A 19 -22.92 -30.30 -46.42
C SER A 19 -23.99 -31.35 -46.79
N PRO A 20 -24.87 -31.83 -45.89
CA PRO A 20 -26.03 -31.01 -45.47
C PRO A 20 -26.61 -31.27 -44.05
N SER A 21 -27.41 -30.28 -43.62
CA SER A 21 -28.66 -30.32 -42.84
C SER A 21 -28.79 -31.12 -41.54
N SER A 22 -29.13 -30.40 -40.46
CA SER A 22 -30.41 -30.62 -39.73
C SER A 22 -30.71 -29.50 -38.72
N THR A 23 -31.89 -28.90 -38.91
CA THR A 23 -32.73 -28.13 -37.98
C THR A 23 -32.94 -28.82 -36.63
N LEU A 24 -32.95 -28.07 -35.51
CA LEU A 24 -33.94 -28.23 -34.43
C LEU A 24 -33.90 -27.05 -33.42
N THR A 25 -34.97 -26.25 -33.50
CA THR A 25 -35.81 -25.69 -32.43
C THR A 25 -35.26 -25.43 -31.03
N THR A 26 -35.30 -24.14 -30.64
CA THR A 26 -35.34 -23.62 -29.27
C THR A 26 -36.67 -23.94 -28.57
N PRO A 27 -36.65 -24.04 -27.23
CA PRO A 27 -37.71 -23.41 -26.44
C PRO A 27 -37.15 -22.44 -25.41
N THR A 28 -37.74 -21.25 -25.45
CA THR A 28 -37.74 -20.17 -24.46
C THR A 28 -38.21 -20.67 -23.10
N GLY A 29 -37.36 -20.53 -22.08
CA GLY A 29 -37.71 -20.69 -20.66
C GLY A 29 -37.47 -19.39 -19.92
N SER A 30 -38.54 -18.61 -19.72
CA SER A 30 -38.58 -17.42 -18.87
C SER A 30 -38.62 -17.87 -17.40
N VAL A 31 -37.62 -17.52 -16.60
CA VAL A 31 -37.69 -17.59 -15.14
C VAL A 31 -37.64 -16.18 -14.57
N LYS A 32 -38.80 -15.72 -14.09
CA LYS A 32 -38.96 -14.62 -13.13
C LYS A 32 -38.63 -15.15 -11.74
N THR A 33 -37.68 -14.55 -11.05
CA THR A 33 -37.60 -14.60 -9.57
C THR A 33 -36.98 -13.31 -9.03
N THR A 34 -37.87 -12.46 -8.49
CA THR A 34 -37.77 -11.71 -7.23
C THR A 34 -36.41 -11.11 -6.80
N GLY A 35 -36.31 -9.78 -6.82
CA GLY A 35 -35.42 -9.02 -5.94
C GLY A 35 -35.97 -8.92 -4.50
N PRO A 36 -35.49 -7.97 -3.68
CA PRO A 36 -34.21 -8.04 -2.99
C PRO A 36 -34.41 -8.14 -1.47
N LEU A 37 -33.56 -8.91 -0.77
CA LEU A 37 -33.46 -8.82 0.69
C LEU A 37 -32.24 -7.99 1.05
N SER A 38 -32.52 -6.70 1.29
CA SER A 38 -31.68 -5.77 2.03
C SER A 38 -31.51 -6.27 3.47
N GLY A 39 -30.39 -6.91 3.77
CA GLY A 39 -29.95 -7.22 5.12
C GLY A 39 -28.92 -6.20 5.58
N SER A 40 -29.40 -5.10 6.15
CA SER A 40 -28.58 -4.14 6.90
C SER A 40 -28.07 -4.83 8.17
N PHE A 41 -26.75 -4.93 8.34
CA PHE A 41 -26.13 -5.29 9.62
C PHE A 41 -25.35 -4.09 10.18
N PRO A 42 -25.30 -3.94 11.51
CA PRO A 42 -24.98 -2.68 12.16
C PRO A 42 -23.49 -2.34 12.10
N ASP A 43 -23.25 -1.03 11.92
CA ASP A 43 -21.99 -0.35 12.11
C ASP A 43 -21.36 -0.73 13.46
N ALA A 44 -20.12 -1.21 13.43
CA ALA A 44 -19.21 -1.05 14.55
C ALA A 44 -18.74 0.41 14.57
N SER A 45 -19.59 1.29 15.09
CA SER A 45 -19.23 2.64 15.47
C SER A 45 -18.26 2.57 16.64
N GLU A 46 -16.98 2.83 16.37
CA GLU A 46 -16.02 3.16 17.42
C GLU A 46 -16.37 4.54 17.98
N ASP A 47 -17.02 4.53 19.15
CA ASP A 47 -17.01 5.65 20.06
C ASP A 47 -15.56 5.93 20.46
N SER A 48 -15.10 7.14 20.16
CA SER A 48 -13.86 7.67 20.72
C SER A 48 -14.10 7.96 22.21
N PRO A 49 -13.34 7.39 23.16
CA PRO A 49 -13.47 7.80 24.54
C PRO A 49 -12.90 9.22 24.71
N PRO A 50 -13.51 10.07 25.56
CA PRO A 50 -12.99 11.38 25.85
C PRO A 50 -11.64 11.26 26.57
N SER A 51 -10.70 12.11 26.20
CA SER A 51 -9.39 12.24 26.82
C SER A 51 -9.53 12.61 28.30
N GLN A 52 -9.38 11.65 29.21
CA GLN A 52 -9.12 11.92 30.62
C GLN A 52 -7.62 11.87 30.87
N ALA A 53 -7.06 13.03 31.26
CA ALA A 53 -5.71 13.15 31.75
C ALA A 53 -5.64 12.61 33.18
N VAL A 54 -4.85 11.55 33.40
CA VAL A 54 -4.47 11.10 34.74
C VAL A 54 -2.95 11.12 34.83
N SER A 55 -2.44 12.00 35.68
CA SER A 55 -1.04 12.06 36.08
C SER A 55 -0.69 10.85 36.94
N SER A 56 0.36 10.12 36.58
CA SER A 56 1.10 9.32 37.56
C SER A 56 2.60 9.48 37.34
N SER A 57 3.22 10.12 38.33
CA SER A 57 4.65 10.20 38.53
C SER A 57 5.16 8.86 39.06
N ALA A 58 6.15 8.28 38.40
CA ALA A 58 7.02 7.28 39.02
C ALA A 58 8.47 7.52 38.59
N ASN A 59 9.24 8.01 39.56
CA ASN A 59 10.69 8.14 39.56
C ASN A 59 11.36 6.78 39.33
N ALA A 60 12.33 6.72 38.41
CA ALA A 60 13.37 5.70 38.43
C ALA A 60 14.70 6.29 37.97
N ASN A 61 15.54 6.60 38.96
CA ASN A 61 16.95 6.93 38.81
C ASN A 61 17.70 5.80 38.08
N ARG A 62 18.33 6.10 36.93
CA ARG A 62 19.42 5.28 36.40
C ARG A 62 20.63 6.16 36.11
N ARG A 63 21.65 5.99 36.96
CA ARG A 63 23.01 6.52 36.78
C ARG A 63 23.65 5.83 35.58
N THR A 64 24.11 6.62 34.61
CA THR A 64 25.03 6.16 33.57
C THR A 64 26.38 6.85 33.79
N ARG A 65 27.41 6.05 34.08
CA ARG A 65 28.82 6.46 34.11
C ARG A 65 29.23 6.90 32.70
N ILE A 66 29.72 8.13 32.57
CA ILE A 66 30.46 8.58 31.38
C ILE A 66 31.95 8.50 31.72
N ILE A 67 32.68 7.76 30.88
CA ILE A 67 34.14 7.62 30.89
C ILE A 67 34.75 8.94 30.42
N GLY A 68 35.63 9.52 31.23
CA GLY A 68 36.32 10.77 30.96
C GLY A 68 37.43 10.61 29.93
N ALA A 69 37.41 11.46 28.89
CA ALA A 69 38.59 11.80 28.12
C ALA A 69 39.18 13.11 28.67
N GLN A 70 40.45 13.06 29.08
CA GLN A 70 41.20 14.20 29.55
C GLN A 70 41.55 15.12 28.38
N LEU A 71 41.25 16.42 28.52
CA LEU A 71 41.82 17.48 27.71
C LEU A 71 42.52 18.49 28.63
N THR A 72 43.79 18.72 28.35
CA THR A 72 44.70 19.68 28.98
C THR A 72 44.27 21.13 28.78
N PRO A 73 44.44 22.03 29.77
CA PRO A 73 44.12 23.44 29.61
C PRO A 73 45.33 24.25 29.12
N LEU A 74 45.14 25.02 28.05
CA LEU A 74 46.02 26.15 27.70
C LEU A 74 45.57 27.39 28.48
N GLN A 75 46.49 27.90 29.30
CA GLN A 75 46.34 29.14 30.05
C GLN A 75 46.56 30.35 29.12
N GLY A 76 45.56 31.21 29.01
CA GLY A 76 45.67 32.55 28.42
C GLY A 76 44.77 33.52 29.18
N ARG A 77 45.36 34.28 30.12
CA ARG A 77 44.69 35.34 30.90
C ARG A 77 44.74 36.65 30.14
N ALA A 78 43.58 37.19 29.76
CA ALA A 78 43.38 38.62 29.55
C ALA A 78 42.21 39.08 30.41
N ARG A 79 42.49 39.95 31.39
CA ARG A 79 41.51 40.51 32.33
C ARG A 79 40.83 41.72 31.69
N ALA A 80 39.54 41.61 31.40
CA ALA A 80 38.68 42.76 31.12
C ALA A 80 38.09 43.31 32.44
N PRO A 81 37.93 44.64 32.60
CA PRO A 81 37.31 45.23 33.78
C PRO A 81 35.79 45.00 33.78
N THR A 82 35.32 44.31 34.81
CA THR A 82 33.91 44.10 35.14
C THR A 82 33.26 45.37 35.67
N LEU A 83 32.41 46.01 34.86
CA LEU A 83 31.32 46.89 35.32
C LEU A 83 30.14 46.01 35.74
N ARG A 84 30.14 45.55 37.01
CA ARG A 84 28.97 44.92 37.64
C ARG A 84 28.23 45.94 38.51
N ALA A 85 27.39 46.76 37.88
CA ALA A 85 26.30 47.44 38.57
C ALA A 85 25.18 46.41 38.79
N ILE A 86 25.17 45.81 39.99
CA ILE A 86 24.18 44.80 40.40
C ILE A 86 22.90 45.54 40.79
N LEU A 87 22.00 45.77 39.83
CA LEU A 87 20.58 45.94 40.13
C LEU A 87 20.08 44.59 40.64
N ARG A 88 20.01 44.43 41.97
CA ARG A 88 19.34 43.29 42.58
C ARG A 88 17.84 43.47 42.28
N PRO A 89 17.21 42.64 41.43
CA PRO A 89 15.77 42.72 41.26
C PRO A 89 15.14 42.49 42.64
N GLY A 90 14.32 43.45 43.08
CA GLY A 90 13.63 43.38 44.36
C GLY A 90 12.88 42.05 44.49
N ARG A 91 12.71 41.55 45.72
CA ARG A 91 12.03 40.28 46.01
C ARG A 91 10.69 40.13 45.27
N THR A 92 10.00 41.24 45.01
CA THR A 92 8.77 41.36 44.22
C THR A 92 8.93 40.95 42.75
N MET A 93 10.02 41.36 42.08
CA MET A 93 10.25 41.06 40.66
C MET A 93 10.63 39.58 40.45
N ARG A 94 11.28 38.94 41.42
CA ARG A 94 11.53 37.49 41.39
C ARG A 94 10.25 36.67 41.59
N ALA A 95 9.35 37.12 42.46
CA ALA A 95 8.05 36.48 42.66
C ALA A 95 7.16 36.59 41.41
N LEU A 96 7.14 37.76 40.76
CA LEU A 96 6.43 37.97 39.50
C LEU A 96 6.98 37.11 38.36
N LEU A 97 8.31 37.02 38.22
CA LEU A 97 8.92 36.19 37.19
C LEU A 97 8.67 34.69 37.43
N ALA A 98 8.72 34.24 38.68
CA ALA A 98 8.40 32.86 39.03
C ALA A 98 6.92 32.51 38.78
N ALA A 99 6.01 33.42 39.14
CA ALA A 99 4.57 33.27 38.86
C ALA A 99 4.29 33.24 37.35
N LEU A 100 4.98 34.06 36.56
CA LEU A 100 4.85 34.08 35.10
C LEU A 100 5.38 32.77 34.47
N ILE A 101 6.52 32.25 34.94
CA ILE A 101 7.06 30.96 34.48
C ILE A 101 6.11 29.81 34.85
N LEU A 102 5.53 29.83 36.06
CA LEU A 102 4.53 28.86 36.48
C LEU A 102 3.25 28.96 35.63
N LEU A 103 2.78 30.17 35.27
CA LEU A 103 1.64 30.35 34.37
C LEU A 103 1.92 29.82 32.96
N ILE A 104 3.12 30.08 32.41
CA ILE A 104 3.52 29.59 31.09
C ILE A 104 3.68 28.06 31.09
N ALA A 105 4.19 27.47 32.19
CA ALA A 105 4.36 26.03 32.34
C ALA A 105 3.06 25.27 32.69
N SER A 106 2.01 25.98 33.12
CA SER A 106 0.69 25.41 33.43
C SER A 106 -0.38 25.72 32.38
N ALA A 107 0.00 26.35 31.26
CA ALA A 107 -0.82 26.33 30.07
C ALA A 107 -1.04 24.85 29.72
N PRO A 108 -2.28 24.33 29.73
CA PRO A 108 -2.52 22.98 29.26
C PRO A 108 -1.93 22.87 27.87
N ASP A 109 -1.20 21.79 27.61
CA ASP A 109 -0.81 21.37 26.26
C ASP A 109 -2.09 21.07 25.47
N ALA A 110 -2.86 22.12 25.16
CA ALA A 110 -3.81 22.13 24.08
C ALA A 110 -2.97 22.15 22.81
N ARG A 111 -2.30 21.02 22.52
CA ARG A 111 -1.77 20.73 21.20
C ARG A 111 -2.99 20.64 20.30
N ALA A 112 -3.44 21.80 19.81
CA ALA A 112 -4.43 21.88 18.77
C ALA A 112 -3.96 20.94 17.66
N GLU A 113 -4.81 19.99 17.27
CA GLU A 113 -4.50 19.10 16.17
C GLU A 113 -4.10 19.95 14.97
N ALA A 114 -2.95 19.65 14.37
CA ALA A 114 -2.44 20.42 13.24
C ALA A 114 -3.46 20.34 12.09
N LYS A 115 -4.21 21.42 11.89
CA LYS A 115 -5.20 21.54 10.83
C LYS A 115 -4.46 21.77 9.52
N THR A 116 -4.72 20.90 8.55
CA THR A 116 -4.25 21.05 7.17
C THR A 116 -5.39 21.57 6.32
N LEU A 117 -5.12 22.53 5.44
CA LEU A 117 -6.13 23.03 4.51
C LEU A 117 -6.17 22.13 3.26
N VAL A 118 -7.35 21.59 2.96
CA VAL A 118 -7.61 20.84 1.72
C VAL A 118 -8.80 21.47 1.01
N MET A 119 -8.65 21.71 -0.29
CA MET A 119 -9.73 22.19 -1.16
C MET A 119 -10.51 20.98 -1.68
N VAL A 120 -11.71 20.72 -1.16
CA VAL A 120 -12.57 19.61 -1.59
C VAL A 120 -13.68 20.14 -2.48
N ASN A 121 -13.75 19.71 -3.74
CA ASN A 121 -14.74 20.18 -4.73
C ASN A 121 -14.80 21.73 -4.77
N GLY A 122 -13.62 22.38 -4.71
CA GLY A 122 -13.48 23.83 -4.68
C GLY A 122 -13.74 24.52 -3.33
N LYS A 123 -14.11 23.79 -2.27
CA LYS A 123 -14.38 24.36 -0.94
C LYS A 123 -13.24 24.09 0.04
N PRO A 124 -12.75 25.10 0.79
CA PRO A 124 -11.72 24.90 1.80
C PRO A 124 -12.27 24.08 2.97
N MET A 125 -11.57 23.01 3.35
CA MET A 125 -11.90 22.16 4.48
C MET A 125 -10.68 21.95 5.36
N PRO A 126 -10.76 22.22 6.68
CA PRO A 126 -9.72 21.82 7.60
C PRO A 126 -9.78 20.31 7.83
N VAL A 127 -8.65 19.64 7.65
CA VAL A 127 -8.52 18.18 7.83
C VAL A 127 -7.38 17.85 8.79
N PHE A 128 -7.44 16.65 9.36
CA PHE A 128 -6.36 16.04 10.12
C PHE A 128 -5.90 14.75 9.43
N PHE A 129 -4.65 14.72 8.96
CA PHE A 129 -4.05 13.50 8.40
C PHE A 129 -3.69 12.52 9.53
N ASN A 130 -4.35 11.37 9.55
CA ASN A 130 -4.03 10.28 10.46
C ASN A 130 -2.89 9.39 9.91
N ASP A 131 -2.78 9.30 8.59
CA ASP A 131 -1.67 8.67 7.87
C ASP A 131 -1.36 9.45 6.58
N GLY A 132 -0.41 9.03 5.76
CA GLY A 132 -0.04 9.69 4.50
C GLY A 132 -1.07 9.55 3.37
N ASP A 133 -2.00 8.59 3.46
CA ASP A 133 -3.06 8.35 2.46
C ASP A 133 -4.48 8.41 3.04
N SER A 134 -4.63 8.98 4.24
CA SER A 134 -5.90 9.08 4.95
C SER A 134 -5.98 10.36 5.78
N PHE A 135 -7.15 10.99 5.81
CA PHE A 135 -7.42 12.11 6.70
C PHE A 135 -8.85 12.07 7.27
N ARG A 136 -9.11 12.85 8.32
CA ARG A 136 -10.45 13.15 8.82
C ARG A 136 -10.79 14.61 8.58
N VAL A 137 -11.99 14.89 8.07
CA VAL A 137 -12.51 16.25 7.95
C VAL A 137 -12.92 16.76 9.34
N LEU A 138 -12.44 17.94 9.73
CA LEU A 138 -12.66 18.48 11.08
C LEU A 138 -13.91 19.35 11.16
N GLU A 139 -14.19 20.17 10.14
CA GLU A 139 -15.27 21.16 10.17
C GLU A 139 -16.02 21.23 8.83
N GLY A 140 -17.20 21.85 8.84
CA GLY A 140 -18.08 21.99 7.68
C GLY A 140 -19.03 20.80 7.48
N GLY A 141 -19.74 20.78 6.34
CA GLY A 141 -20.79 19.79 6.05
C GLY A 141 -20.31 18.34 5.93
N LEU A 142 -18.99 18.11 5.88
CA LEU A 142 -18.37 16.78 5.87
C LEU A 142 -17.65 16.46 7.19
N SER A 143 -17.83 17.25 8.25
CA SER A 143 -17.16 17.04 9.55
C SER A 143 -17.32 15.60 10.06
N GLY A 144 -16.24 15.03 10.58
CA GLY A 144 -16.17 13.64 11.06
C GLY A 144 -15.93 12.60 9.95
N THR A 145 -16.06 12.97 8.67
CA THR A 145 -15.82 12.04 7.55
C THR A 145 -14.38 11.53 7.57
N ARG A 146 -14.25 10.20 7.52
CA ARG A 146 -12.97 9.51 7.33
C ARG A 146 -12.73 9.37 5.82
N ALA A 147 -11.64 9.94 5.33
CA ALA A 147 -11.25 9.90 3.94
C ALA A 147 -10.16 8.85 3.69
N ARG A 148 -10.28 8.12 2.59
CA ARG A 148 -9.21 7.31 1.99
C ARG A 148 -8.81 7.96 0.67
N LEU A 149 -7.52 8.22 0.50
CA LEU A 149 -6.99 8.83 -0.71
C LEU A 149 -6.75 7.77 -1.79
N ALA A 150 -7.30 8.00 -2.99
CA ALA A 150 -7.31 7.02 -4.07
C ALA A 150 -6.10 7.13 -5.02
N GLY A 151 -5.69 5.99 -5.58
CA GLY A 151 -4.67 5.89 -6.64
C GLY A 151 -3.22 5.78 -6.16
N PHE A 152 -2.97 5.81 -4.85
CA PHE A 152 -1.66 5.54 -4.26
C PHE A 152 -1.82 4.87 -2.91
N ASN A 153 -0.70 4.42 -2.36
CA ASN A 153 -0.64 3.90 -1.00
C ASN A 153 0.64 4.37 -0.31
N THR A 154 0.51 4.81 0.92
CA THR A 154 1.65 5.05 1.82
C THR A 154 1.85 3.82 2.69
N LEU A 155 3.05 3.67 3.26
CA LEU A 155 3.27 2.63 4.26
C LEU A 155 2.45 2.90 5.51
N GLU A 156 2.09 1.84 6.23
CA GLU A 156 1.36 1.94 7.47
C GLU A 156 2.16 2.72 8.52
N SER A 157 1.58 3.79 9.05
CA SER A 157 2.24 4.64 10.06
C SER A 157 1.84 4.27 11.50
N HIS A 158 1.25 3.10 11.73
CA HIS A 158 0.90 2.64 13.08
C HIS A 158 2.05 1.96 13.82
N GLY A 159 3.09 1.50 13.11
CA GLY A 159 4.31 0.94 13.67
C GLY A 159 5.27 0.46 12.59
N PRO A 160 6.46 -0.05 12.96
CA PRO A 160 7.47 -0.54 12.01
C PRO A 160 7.09 -1.92 11.46
N VAL A 161 6.09 -1.96 10.58
CA VAL A 161 5.56 -3.22 10.04
C VAL A 161 6.11 -3.61 8.68
N HIS A 162 6.62 -2.69 7.87
CA HIS A 162 7.07 -2.99 6.50
C HIS A 162 8.58 -3.14 6.39
N ARG A 163 9.06 -4.03 5.53
CA ARG A 163 10.49 -4.24 5.27
C ARG A 163 10.75 -4.77 3.86
N TRP A 164 11.80 -4.28 3.19
CA TRP A 164 12.37 -4.91 1.99
C TRP A 164 13.80 -4.43 1.75
N GLY A 165 14.51 -5.17 0.90
CA GLY A 165 15.93 -4.94 0.64
C GLY A 165 16.75 -4.92 1.93
N ALA A 166 17.64 -3.95 2.05
CA ALA A 166 18.46 -3.75 3.24
C ALA A 166 17.82 -2.85 4.32
N ALA A 167 16.62 -2.30 4.05
CA ALA A 167 15.96 -1.42 5.02
C ALA A 167 15.52 -2.19 6.25
N SER A 168 15.68 -1.58 7.42
CA SER A 168 15.00 -1.99 8.64
C SER A 168 13.54 -1.53 8.62
N ALA A 169 12.70 -2.20 9.42
CA ALA A 169 11.30 -1.81 9.54
C ALA A 169 11.10 -0.43 10.19
N LYS A 170 12.08 0.03 11.00
CA LYS A 170 12.07 1.36 11.60
C LYS A 170 12.36 2.46 10.59
N GLU A 171 13.27 2.22 9.63
CA GLU A 171 13.52 3.19 8.56
C GLU A 171 12.28 3.35 7.67
N MET A 172 11.62 2.24 7.33
CA MET A 172 10.36 2.26 6.60
C MET A 172 9.25 2.99 7.37
N TYR A 173 9.20 2.82 8.70
CA TYR A 173 8.29 3.56 9.56
C TYR A 173 8.53 5.08 9.54
N VAL A 174 9.80 5.51 9.53
CA VAL A 174 10.15 6.93 9.40
C VAL A 174 9.63 7.47 8.06
N ILE A 175 9.79 6.72 6.97
CA ILE A 175 9.26 7.11 5.65
C ILE A 175 7.72 7.26 5.69
N ALA A 176 7.01 6.32 6.33
CA ALA A 176 5.56 6.42 6.56
C ALA A 176 5.18 7.72 7.28
N LYS A 177 5.90 8.07 8.36
CA LYS A 177 5.67 9.31 9.10
C LYS A 177 6.03 10.57 8.31
N MET A 178 7.04 10.50 7.46
CA MET A 178 7.38 11.58 6.54
C MET A 178 6.27 11.80 5.52
N ALA A 179 5.60 10.75 5.04
CA ALA A 179 4.43 10.87 4.18
C ALA A 179 3.27 11.61 4.89
N THR A 180 2.95 11.22 6.13
CA THR A 180 1.94 11.92 6.95
C THR A 180 2.31 13.40 7.15
N LEU A 181 3.57 13.69 7.51
CA LEU A 181 4.04 15.05 7.73
C LEU A 181 4.01 15.89 6.44
N PHE A 182 4.31 15.28 5.31
CA PHE A 182 4.23 15.91 4.00
C PHE A 182 2.79 16.32 3.68
N GLY A 183 1.83 15.40 3.85
CA GLY A 183 0.41 15.69 3.74
C GLY A 183 -0.01 16.86 4.63
N ARG A 184 0.44 16.89 5.90
CA ARG A 184 0.09 17.94 6.86
C ARG A 184 0.62 19.35 6.55
N ARG A 185 1.70 19.46 5.78
CA ARG A 185 2.38 20.74 5.53
C ARG A 185 1.97 21.42 4.24
N GLY A 186 1.21 20.74 3.38
CA GLY A 186 0.78 21.28 2.11
C GLY A 186 -0.62 21.86 2.12
N THR A 187 -1.01 22.35 0.95
CA THR A 187 -2.39 22.66 0.59
C THR A 187 -2.70 21.86 -0.66
N TRP A 188 -3.78 21.09 -0.62
CA TRP A 188 -4.06 20.08 -1.63
C TRP A 188 -5.43 20.28 -2.23
N THR A 189 -5.57 19.98 -3.52
CA THR A 189 -6.85 20.00 -4.21
C THR A 189 -7.37 18.58 -4.37
N CYS A 190 -8.54 18.32 -3.84
CA CYS A 190 -9.19 17.02 -3.87
C CYS A 190 -10.60 17.10 -4.46
N ASN A 191 -11.00 16.02 -5.11
CA ASN A 191 -12.39 15.81 -5.55
C ASN A 191 -12.97 14.57 -4.87
N SER A 192 -14.28 14.56 -4.64
CA SER A 192 -14.95 13.42 -4.02
C SER A 192 -16.45 13.43 -4.32
N GLU A 193 -16.94 12.29 -4.79
CA GLU A 193 -18.37 11.96 -4.89
C GLU A 193 -18.89 11.22 -3.64
N LEU A 194 -18.04 11.08 -2.60
CA LEU A 194 -18.35 10.45 -1.32
C LEU A 194 -18.71 8.95 -1.42
N GLU A 195 -18.28 8.31 -2.50
CA GLU A 195 -18.29 6.85 -2.60
C GLU A 195 -17.53 6.25 -1.42
N LYS A 196 -18.04 5.14 -0.86
CA LYS A 196 -17.43 4.49 0.30
C LYS A 196 -16.59 3.30 -0.12
N ASP A 197 -15.43 3.15 0.52
CA ASP A 197 -14.67 1.91 0.45
C ASP A 197 -15.31 0.79 1.29
N THR A 198 -14.70 -0.39 1.27
CA THR A 198 -15.17 -1.56 2.04
C THR A 198 -15.14 -1.36 3.56
N TYR A 199 -14.49 -0.31 4.05
CA TYR A 199 -14.37 0.05 5.46
C TYR A 199 -15.25 1.27 5.81
N GLY A 200 -16.10 1.72 4.89
CA GLY A 200 -17.00 2.85 5.10
C GLY A 200 -16.32 4.22 5.08
N ARG A 201 -15.06 4.31 4.62
CA ARG A 201 -14.36 5.59 4.42
C ARG A 201 -14.76 6.17 3.07
N ALA A 202 -14.98 7.47 3.01
CA ALA A 202 -15.23 8.16 1.76
C ALA A 202 -13.95 8.23 0.91
N LEU A 203 -14.07 8.00 -0.40
CA LEU A 203 -12.97 8.05 -1.35
C LEU A 203 -12.75 9.48 -1.84
N PHE A 204 -11.50 9.93 -1.75
CA PHE A 204 -11.07 11.24 -2.21
C PHE A 204 -9.94 11.10 -3.22
N GLU A 205 -10.02 11.87 -4.29
CA GLU A 205 -8.98 11.97 -5.30
C GLU A 205 -8.21 13.28 -5.13
N CYS A 206 -6.98 13.21 -4.65
CA CYS A 206 -6.09 14.38 -4.48
C CYS A 206 -4.89 14.26 -5.44
N PRO A 207 -5.03 14.61 -6.72
CA PRO A 207 -4.03 14.30 -7.75
C PRO A 207 -2.66 14.96 -7.49
N ASP A 208 -2.64 16.20 -6.99
CA ASP A 208 -1.43 16.95 -6.68
C ASP A 208 -0.66 16.36 -5.49
N LEU A 209 -1.35 16.04 -4.40
CA LEU A 209 -0.79 15.35 -3.23
C LEU A 209 -0.24 13.97 -3.62
N ARG A 210 -1.06 13.18 -4.33
CA ARG A 210 -0.71 11.83 -4.76
C ARG A 210 0.58 11.81 -5.56
N GLU A 211 0.66 12.65 -6.59
CA GLU A 211 1.86 12.73 -7.43
C GLU A 211 3.06 13.22 -6.65
N ALA A 212 2.90 14.23 -5.78
CA ALA A 212 3.98 14.77 -4.97
C ALA A 212 4.55 13.73 -3.99
N LEU A 213 3.69 12.94 -3.34
CA LEU A 213 4.12 11.84 -2.46
C LEU A 213 4.86 10.74 -3.23
N VAL A 214 4.31 10.31 -4.37
CA VAL A 214 4.92 9.26 -5.20
C VAL A 214 6.26 9.71 -5.77
N ARG A 215 6.36 10.92 -6.33
CA ARG A 215 7.61 11.49 -6.86
C ARG A 215 8.70 11.65 -5.80
N LYS A 216 8.31 11.87 -4.54
CA LYS A 216 9.24 11.94 -3.40
C LYS A 216 9.63 10.57 -2.85
N GLY A 217 9.05 9.49 -3.37
CA GLY A 217 9.24 8.14 -2.82
C GLY A 217 8.69 8.03 -1.40
N LEU A 218 7.62 8.75 -1.07
CA LEU A 218 6.89 8.63 0.21
C LEU A 218 5.63 7.76 0.08
N ALA A 219 5.23 7.49 -1.15
CA ALA A 219 4.14 6.60 -1.53
C ALA A 219 4.52 5.81 -2.78
N HIS A 220 3.76 4.77 -3.08
CA HIS A 220 3.81 4.10 -4.38
C HIS A 220 2.47 4.22 -5.10
N ALA A 221 2.52 4.18 -6.44
CA ALA A 221 1.33 4.09 -7.27
C ALA A 221 0.55 2.82 -6.93
N MET A 222 -0.78 2.94 -6.84
CA MET A 222 -1.63 1.80 -6.53
C MET A 222 -3.03 1.96 -7.14
N THR A 223 -3.51 0.93 -7.82
CA THR A 223 -4.94 0.69 -8.03
C THR A 223 -5.36 -0.48 -7.15
N VAL A 224 -6.63 -0.51 -6.72
CA VAL A 224 -7.19 -1.65 -5.98
C VAL A 224 -7.59 -2.83 -6.89
N THR A 225 -7.54 -2.59 -8.20
CA THR A 225 -7.93 -3.50 -9.28
C THR A 225 -6.70 -4.11 -9.97
N ALA A 226 -6.93 -4.87 -11.03
CA ALA A 226 -5.86 -5.38 -11.89
C ALA A 226 -5.41 -4.37 -12.97
N GLU A 227 -6.05 -3.20 -13.05
CA GLU A 227 -5.69 -2.17 -14.01
C GLU A 227 -4.42 -1.44 -13.57
N PRO A 228 -3.57 -1.00 -14.50
CA PRO A 228 -2.40 -0.19 -14.15
C PRO A 228 -2.83 1.16 -13.57
N ALA A 229 -1.96 1.76 -12.76
CA ALA A 229 -2.09 3.15 -12.36
C ALA A 229 -1.89 4.09 -13.57
N SER A 230 -2.28 5.36 -13.44
CA SER A 230 -2.15 6.32 -14.53
C SER A 230 -0.69 6.57 -14.93
N ASP A 231 -0.45 6.80 -16.23
CA ASP A 231 0.89 7.02 -16.78
C ASP A 231 1.66 8.13 -16.05
N ARG A 232 0.97 9.22 -15.71
CA ARG A 232 1.52 10.35 -14.94
C ARG A 232 2.07 9.91 -13.58
N LEU A 233 1.36 9.00 -12.89
CA LEU A 233 1.80 8.51 -11.60
C LEU A 233 2.91 7.46 -11.72
N LEU A 234 2.86 6.64 -12.77
CA LEU A 234 3.92 5.68 -13.07
C LEU A 234 5.23 6.37 -13.45
N GLU A 235 5.17 7.50 -14.16
CA GLU A 235 6.35 8.33 -14.43
C GLU A 235 6.94 8.90 -13.13
N ALA A 236 6.10 9.51 -12.27
CA ALA A 236 6.54 9.99 -10.97
C ALA A 236 7.17 8.87 -10.11
N GLN A 237 6.63 7.65 -10.18
CA GLN A 237 7.20 6.50 -9.48
C GLN A 237 8.55 6.08 -10.05
N ARG A 238 8.69 6.00 -11.38
CA ARG A 238 9.97 5.70 -12.03
C ARG A 238 11.04 6.72 -11.66
N GLU A 239 10.73 8.01 -11.74
CA GLU A 239 11.64 9.09 -11.31
C GLU A 239 12.13 8.88 -9.86
N ALA A 240 11.23 8.49 -8.95
CA ALA A 240 11.56 8.26 -7.55
C ALA A 240 12.41 6.98 -7.36
N GLN A 241 12.10 5.92 -8.11
CA GLN A 241 12.82 4.64 -8.10
C GLN A 241 14.25 4.80 -8.62
N GLU A 242 14.43 5.44 -9.77
CA GLU A 242 15.74 5.70 -10.39
C GLU A 242 16.61 6.59 -9.50
N ALA A 243 16.00 7.57 -8.82
CA ALA A 243 16.70 8.43 -7.88
C ALA A 243 16.87 7.82 -6.47
N GLY A 244 16.43 6.58 -6.23
CA GLY A 244 16.56 5.90 -4.93
C GLY A 244 15.89 6.66 -3.78
N ARG A 245 14.77 7.34 -4.03
CA ARG A 245 14.12 8.20 -3.01
C ARG A 245 13.26 7.40 -2.05
N GLY A 246 13.37 7.71 -0.75
CA GLY A 246 12.46 7.22 0.30
C GLY A 246 12.28 5.70 0.27
N LEU A 247 11.08 5.23 -0.05
CA LEU A 247 10.71 3.80 -0.21
C LEU A 247 11.72 3.01 -1.04
N TRP A 248 12.34 3.66 -2.02
CA TRP A 248 13.19 3.03 -3.03
C TRP A 248 14.68 3.05 -2.67
N SER A 249 15.06 3.69 -1.55
CA SER A 249 16.46 3.90 -1.16
C SER A 249 17.24 2.62 -0.84
N GLN A 250 16.55 1.53 -0.54
CA GLN A 250 17.15 0.23 -0.20
C GLN A 250 16.78 -0.86 -1.21
N GLY A 251 16.41 -0.46 -2.43
CA GLY A 251 16.02 -1.35 -3.51
C GLY A 251 14.56 -1.19 -3.93
N VAL A 252 14.27 -1.65 -5.14
CA VAL A 252 12.93 -1.59 -5.75
C VAL A 252 12.40 -3.02 -5.87
N PRO A 253 11.61 -3.49 -4.90
CA PRO A 253 11.03 -4.82 -5.01
C PRO A 253 10.00 -4.82 -6.14
N ARG A 254 9.81 -5.94 -6.83
CA ARG A 254 8.77 -6.04 -7.88
C ARG A 254 7.36 -5.99 -7.30
N TRP A 255 7.21 -6.46 -6.06
CA TRP A 255 5.92 -6.54 -5.37
C TRP A 255 6.03 -6.10 -3.90
N ILE A 256 5.09 -5.26 -3.49
CA ILE A 256 4.95 -4.78 -2.11
C ILE A 256 3.70 -5.40 -1.48
N ILE A 257 3.84 -6.05 -0.32
CA ILE A 257 2.70 -6.40 0.54
C ILE A 257 2.15 -5.10 1.15
N THR A 258 0.89 -4.78 0.86
CA THR A 258 0.21 -3.59 1.37
C THR A 258 -0.84 -3.90 2.42
N SER A 259 -1.37 -5.13 2.47
CA SER A 259 -2.22 -5.56 3.57
C SER A 259 -2.10 -7.06 3.84
N LEU A 260 -2.23 -7.41 5.12
CA LEU A 260 -2.30 -8.78 5.59
C LEU A 260 -3.68 -9.05 6.20
N HIS A 261 -4.27 -10.20 5.92
CA HIS A 261 -5.55 -10.60 6.47
C HIS A 261 -5.51 -12.05 6.91
N SER A 262 -5.87 -12.33 8.16
CA SER A 262 -5.90 -13.69 8.71
C SER A 262 -7.28 -14.33 8.51
N ILE A 263 -7.34 -15.66 8.42
CA ILE A 263 -8.61 -16.39 8.21
C ILE A 263 -9.60 -16.22 9.38
N ASP A 264 -9.10 -16.11 10.60
CA ASP A 264 -9.91 -15.90 11.81
C ASP A 264 -10.54 -14.50 11.90
N GLU A 265 -10.08 -13.54 11.10
CA GLU A 265 -10.76 -12.24 10.91
C GLU A 265 -11.98 -12.34 9.97
N ARG A 266 -12.17 -13.50 9.31
CA ARG A 266 -13.20 -13.75 8.30
C ARG A 266 -13.90 -15.10 8.53
N PRO A 267 -14.57 -15.30 9.69
CA PRO A 267 -15.15 -16.60 10.04
C PRO A 267 -16.24 -17.08 9.06
N ASP A 268 -16.78 -16.18 8.24
CA ASP A 268 -17.81 -16.45 7.22
C ASP A 268 -17.24 -16.77 5.83
N LYS A 269 -15.91 -16.77 5.66
CA LYS A 269 -15.24 -16.98 4.37
C LYS A 269 -14.35 -18.22 4.40
N PRO A 270 -14.28 -18.98 3.28
CA PRO A 270 -13.39 -20.15 3.19
C PRO A 270 -11.90 -19.78 3.05
N THR A 271 -11.61 -18.53 2.69
CA THR A 271 -10.24 -18.03 2.46
C THR A 271 -10.12 -16.57 2.87
N ALA A 272 -8.97 -16.19 3.40
CA ALA A 272 -8.52 -14.80 3.48
C ALA A 272 -7.63 -14.47 2.27
N TYR A 273 -7.21 -13.21 2.17
CA TYR A 273 -6.22 -12.83 1.17
C TYR A 273 -5.33 -11.70 1.69
N ASN A 274 -4.04 -11.76 1.40
CA ASN A 274 -3.14 -10.62 1.50
C ASN A 274 -3.20 -9.82 0.20
N ARG A 275 -2.95 -8.51 0.27
CA ARG A 275 -2.83 -7.66 -0.92
C ARG A 275 -1.37 -7.42 -1.24
N ILE A 276 -1.02 -7.66 -2.50
CA ILE A 276 0.28 -7.31 -3.05
C ILE A 276 0.09 -6.31 -4.19
N VAL A 277 1.04 -5.40 -4.36
CA VAL A 277 1.00 -4.36 -5.41
C VAL A 277 2.27 -4.40 -6.22
N SER A 278 2.11 -4.43 -7.54
CA SER A 278 3.23 -4.36 -8.48
C SER A 278 3.84 -2.97 -8.48
N THR A 279 5.16 -2.87 -8.30
CA THR A 279 5.88 -1.59 -8.37
C THR A 279 6.19 -1.16 -9.80
N ARG A 280 5.87 -2.00 -10.79
CA ARG A 280 6.07 -1.69 -12.22
C ARG A 280 4.95 -0.82 -12.77
N ASP A 281 3.71 -1.12 -12.38
CA ASP A 281 2.50 -0.57 -12.98
C ASP A 281 1.39 -0.30 -11.95
N GLY A 282 1.62 -0.55 -10.66
CA GLY A 282 0.72 -0.15 -9.57
C GLY A 282 -0.55 -1.01 -9.43
N HIS A 283 -0.74 -2.07 -10.23
CA HIS A 283 -1.92 -2.92 -10.06
C HIS A 283 -1.83 -3.77 -8.79
N SER A 284 -2.99 -4.11 -8.23
CA SER A 284 -3.10 -4.99 -7.07
C SER A 284 -3.43 -6.43 -7.46
N GLU A 285 -2.85 -7.36 -6.70
CA GLU A 285 -3.21 -8.77 -6.74
C GLU A 285 -3.60 -9.29 -5.35
N LYS A 286 -4.44 -10.33 -5.35
CA LYS A 286 -4.91 -11.00 -4.13
C LYS A 286 -4.16 -12.31 -3.94
N TRP A 287 -3.27 -12.35 -2.95
CA TRP A 287 -2.62 -13.57 -2.48
C TRP A 287 -3.56 -14.31 -1.52
N ARG A 288 -4.31 -15.28 -2.02
CA ARG A 288 -5.32 -16.02 -1.23
C ARG A 288 -4.69 -17.13 -0.38
N HIS A 289 -5.20 -17.31 0.83
CA HIS A 289 -4.77 -18.39 1.73
C HIS A 289 -5.84 -18.78 2.76
N THR A 290 -5.63 -19.91 3.43
CA THR A 290 -6.41 -20.40 4.58
C THR A 290 -5.66 -20.28 5.91
N ARG A 291 -4.45 -19.70 5.88
CA ARG A 291 -3.58 -19.58 7.06
C ARG A 291 -4.14 -18.60 8.09
N GLN A 292 -4.11 -19.02 9.35
CA GLN A 292 -4.23 -18.14 10.50
C GLN A 292 -2.87 -17.53 10.80
N LEU A 293 -2.79 -16.20 10.84
CA LEU A 293 -1.59 -15.44 11.14
C LEU A 293 -1.54 -15.12 12.64
N LYS A 294 -0.36 -15.18 13.25
CA LYS A 294 -0.17 -14.86 14.67
C LYS A 294 0.12 -13.37 14.85
N GLU A 295 -0.39 -12.75 15.92
CA GLU A 295 -0.03 -11.35 16.26
C GLU A 295 1.50 -11.19 16.27
N CYS A 296 1.98 -10.16 15.56
CA CYS A 296 3.39 -9.85 15.36
C CYS A 296 4.20 -10.85 14.50
N GLU A 297 3.53 -11.70 13.72
CA GLU A 297 4.19 -12.57 12.75
C GLU A 297 4.66 -11.79 11.52
N GLU A 298 5.93 -11.96 11.13
CA GLU A 298 6.46 -11.41 9.87
C GLU A 298 6.05 -12.32 8.70
N VAL A 299 5.32 -11.77 7.74
CA VAL A 299 4.92 -12.44 6.51
C VAL A 299 5.70 -11.84 5.36
N CYS A 300 6.49 -12.67 4.67
CA CYS A 300 7.31 -12.26 3.53
C CYS A 300 6.79 -12.85 2.23
N LEU A 301 6.76 -12.03 1.19
CA LEU A 301 6.56 -12.41 -0.20
C LEU A 301 7.93 -12.69 -0.82
N TYR A 302 8.10 -13.90 -1.34
CA TYR A 302 9.28 -14.28 -2.08
C TYR A 302 8.98 -14.18 -3.56
N GLY A 303 9.92 -13.63 -4.32
CA GLY A 303 9.82 -13.62 -5.77
C GLY A 303 9.93 -15.04 -6.33
N VAL A 304 9.72 -15.17 -7.64
CA VAL A 304 10.08 -16.38 -8.37
C VAL A 304 11.13 -16.06 -9.41
N LYS A 305 12.11 -16.95 -9.54
CA LYS A 305 13.09 -16.94 -10.62
C LYS A 305 12.56 -17.84 -11.72
N MET A 306 12.37 -17.25 -12.89
CA MET A 306 12.08 -17.93 -14.13
C MET A 306 12.88 -17.25 -15.23
N ASP A 307 13.60 -18.02 -16.03
CA ASP A 307 14.29 -17.44 -17.18
C ASP A 307 13.27 -17.03 -18.27
N GLU A 308 13.68 -16.10 -19.13
CA GLU A 308 12.80 -15.55 -20.17
C GLU A 308 12.31 -16.62 -21.16
N MET A 309 13.12 -17.65 -21.41
CA MET A 309 12.78 -18.76 -22.29
C MET A 309 11.72 -19.66 -21.64
N GLY A 310 11.83 -19.93 -20.34
CA GLY A 310 10.84 -20.63 -19.53
C GLY A 310 9.50 -19.91 -19.54
N ILE A 311 9.50 -18.59 -19.32
CA ILE A 311 8.28 -17.76 -19.42
C ILE A 311 7.65 -17.87 -20.82
N LYS A 312 8.46 -17.77 -21.88
CA LYS A 312 7.98 -17.88 -23.27
C LYS A 312 7.38 -19.25 -23.56
N LYS A 313 8.04 -20.34 -23.16
CA LYS A 313 7.57 -21.72 -23.33
C LYS A 313 6.28 -21.98 -22.55
N ALA A 314 6.24 -21.58 -21.29
CA ALA A 314 5.04 -21.66 -20.45
C ALA A 314 3.86 -20.91 -21.10
N ALA A 315 4.09 -19.67 -21.55
CA ALA A 315 3.07 -18.88 -22.22
C ALA A 315 2.64 -19.48 -23.57
N GLN A 316 3.50 -20.22 -24.27
CA GLN A 316 3.11 -20.96 -25.48
C GLN A 316 2.26 -22.18 -25.13
N ALA A 317 2.64 -22.94 -24.10
CA ALA A 317 1.89 -24.10 -23.64
C ALA A 317 0.48 -23.72 -23.16
N ILE A 318 0.36 -22.65 -22.36
CA ILE A 318 -0.95 -22.12 -21.92
C ILE A 318 -1.80 -21.69 -23.13
N ARG A 319 -1.20 -21.08 -24.15
CA ARG A 319 -1.92 -20.68 -25.38
C ARG A 319 -2.38 -21.88 -26.21
N ALA A 320 -1.62 -22.97 -26.18
CA ALA A 320 -1.92 -24.18 -26.92
C ALA A 320 -2.92 -25.10 -26.19
N ASP A 321 -3.14 -24.89 -24.88
CA ASP A 321 -4.07 -25.71 -24.11
C ASP A 321 -5.51 -25.56 -24.64
N PRO A 322 -6.19 -26.65 -25.04
CA PRO A 322 -7.51 -26.59 -25.67
C PRO A 322 -8.60 -26.06 -24.74
N ARG A 323 -8.40 -26.06 -23.41
CA ARG A 323 -9.35 -25.51 -22.43
C ARG A 323 -9.24 -23.99 -22.33
N ILE A 324 -8.07 -23.42 -22.62
CA ILE A 324 -7.79 -21.98 -22.52
C ILE A 324 -7.82 -21.30 -23.89
N ALA A 325 -7.35 -21.97 -24.94
CA ALA A 325 -7.21 -21.39 -26.28
C ALA A 325 -8.49 -20.72 -26.81
N PRO A 326 -9.70 -21.29 -26.68
CA PRO A 326 -10.93 -20.65 -27.15
C PRO A 326 -11.17 -19.28 -26.49
N PHE A 327 -10.90 -19.17 -25.19
CA PHE A 327 -11.05 -17.93 -24.42
C PHE A 327 -10.05 -16.85 -24.86
N LEU A 328 -8.82 -17.25 -25.21
CA LEU A 328 -7.78 -16.31 -25.69
C LEU A 328 -8.07 -15.76 -27.10
N VAL A 329 -8.90 -16.45 -27.88
CA VAL A 329 -9.31 -15.98 -29.21
C VAL A 329 -10.33 -14.86 -29.07
N THR A 330 -11.29 -14.98 -28.15
CA THR A 330 -12.38 -14.03 -27.94
C THR A 330 -11.94 -12.78 -27.19
N GLU A 331 -11.03 -12.91 -26.22
CA GLU A 331 -10.54 -11.79 -25.41
C GLU A 331 -9.25 -11.19 -26.00
N SER A 332 -9.41 -10.30 -27.00
CA SER A 332 -8.28 -9.69 -27.71
C SER A 332 -7.32 -8.90 -26.82
N TRP A 333 -7.81 -8.33 -25.71
CA TRP A 333 -7.00 -7.62 -24.72
C TRP A 333 -6.07 -8.54 -23.91
N PHE A 334 -6.33 -9.85 -23.88
CA PHE A 334 -5.53 -10.83 -23.14
C PHE A 334 -4.21 -11.19 -23.83
N ARG A 335 -4.08 -10.87 -25.13
CA ARG A 335 -2.98 -11.34 -25.99
C ARG A 335 -1.56 -10.83 -25.68
N PRO A 336 -1.31 -9.67 -25.04
CA PRO A 336 0.06 -9.22 -24.86
C PRO A 336 0.85 -10.18 -23.95
N ALA A 337 2.07 -10.57 -24.37
CA ALA A 337 2.93 -11.48 -23.62
C ALA A 337 3.18 -11.06 -22.16
N ARG A 338 3.04 -9.75 -21.87
CA ARG A 338 3.14 -9.18 -20.53
C ARG A 338 2.15 -9.80 -19.53
N HIS A 339 0.94 -10.17 -19.97
CA HIS A 339 -0.09 -10.72 -19.08
C HIS A 339 0.27 -12.14 -18.63
N PHE A 340 0.81 -12.97 -19.52
CA PHE A 340 1.29 -14.30 -19.11
C PHE A 340 2.50 -14.24 -18.19
N GLY A 341 3.42 -13.30 -18.40
CA GLY A 341 4.53 -13.10 -17.47
C GLY A 341 4.05 -12.75 -16.06
N VAL A 342 3.10 -11.81 -15.93
CA VAL A 342 2.49 -11.47 -14.64
C VAL A 342 1.70 -12.64 -14.06
N LEU A 343 0.93 -13.36 -14.87
CA LEU A 343 0.20 -14.55 -14.43
C LEU A 343 1.13 -15.59 -13.81
N LEU A 344 2.22 -15.93 -14.52
CA LEU A 344 3.20 -16.90 -14.07
C LEU A 344 3.92 -16.44 -12.81
N GLU A 345 4.28 -15.15 -12.74
CA GLU A 345 4.92 -14.57 -11.57
C GLU A 345 3.99 -14.62 -10.34
N VAL A 346 2.75 -14.14 -10.47
CA VAL A 346 1.75 -14.16 -9.39
C VAL A 346 1.45 -15.60 -8.95
N TYR A 347 1.25 -16.51 -9.90
CA TYR A 347 1.00 -17.92 -9.60
C TYR A 347 2.19 -18.54 -8.86
N GLY A 348 3.41 -18.36 -9.38
CA GLY A 348 4.61 -18.90 -8.76
C GLY A 348 4.87 -18.36 -7.35
N MET A 349 4.60 -17.07 -7.10
CA MET A 349 4.81 -16.48 -5.78
C MET A 349 3.73 -16.86 -4.76
N THR A 350 2.48 -17.03 -5.21
CA THR A 350 1.31 -17.01 -4.31
C THR A 350 0.40 -18.23 -4.42
N GLY A 351 0.58 -19.08 -5.44
CA GLY A 351 -0.37 -20.12 -5.85
C GLY A 351 -1.74 -19.58 -6.32
N SER A 352 -1.89 -18.26 -6.42
CA SER A 352 -3.14 -17.61 -6.80
C SER A 352 -3.14 -17.26 -8.29
N ILE A 353 -4.34 -17.24 -8.88
CA ILE A 353 -4.53 -16.80 -10.25
C ILE A 353 -4.79 -15.30 -10.24
N ALA A 354 -4.08 -14.59 -11.12
CA ALA A 354 -4.14 -13.14 -11.22
C ALA A 354 -5.57 -12.64 -11.41
N HIS A 355 -5.89 -11.49 -10.81
CA HIS A 355 -7.25 -11.04 -10.59
C HIS A 355 -7.96 -10.66 -11.90
N TRP A 356 -7.21 -10.20 -12.91
CA TRP A 356 -7.73 -9.91 -14.24
C TRP A 356 -8.21 -11.16 -15.00
N VAL A 357 -7.79 -12.37 -14.61
CA VAL A 357 -8.37 -13.59 -15.18
C VAL A 357 -9.84 -13.70 -14.72
N PRO A 358 -10.82 -13.82 -15.64
CA PRO A 358 -12.23 -13.91 -15.30
C PRO A 358 -12.52 -15.04 -14.33
N LYS A 359 -13.48 -14.84 -13.42
CA LYS A 359 -13.71 -15.71 -12.26
C LYS A 359 -13.98 -17.16 -12.69
N GLU A 360 -14.76 -17.33 -13.75
CA GLU A 360 -15.15 -18.57 -14.40
C GLU A 360 -13.97 -19.33 -15.02
N MET A 361 -12.90 -18.63 -15.43
CA MET A 361 -11.71 -19.24 -16.02
C MET A 361 -10.61 -19.54 -15.00
N ARG A 362 -10.67 -18.97 -13.79
CA ARG A 362 -9.57 -19.09 -12.80
C ARG A 362 -9.26 -20.53 -12.42
N GLU A 363 -10.26 -21.39 -12.29
CA GLU A 363 -10.00 -22.80 -11.97
C GLU A 363 -9.33 -23.52 -13.14
N THR A 364 -9.79 -23.31 -14.37
CA THR A 364 -9.14 -23.84 -15.57
C THR A 364 -7.69 -23.41 -15.68
N PHE A 365 -7.39 -22.12 -15.48
CA PHE A 365 -6.02 -21.62 -15.48
C PHE A 365 -5.18 -22.24 -14.36
N ARG A 366 -5.73 -22.40 -13.15
CA ARG A 366 -5.04 -23.05 -12.04
C ARG A 366 -4.67 -24.49 -12.36
N THR A 367 -5.62 -25.25 -12.90
CA THR A 367 -5.41 -26.65 -13.28
C THR A 367 -4.34 -26.77 -14.36
N VAL A 368 -4.42 -25.96 -15.42
CA VAL A 368 -3.41 -25.96 -16.50
C VAL A 368 -2.03 -25.61 -15.97
N LEU A 369 -1.90 -24.54 -15.16
CA LEU A 369 -0.61 -24.15 -14.60
C LEU A 369 -0.01 -25.23 -13.69
N LYS A 370 -0.86 -25.88 -12.88
CA LYS A 370 -0.45 -27.00 -12.03
C LYS A 370 0.04 -28.19 -12.85
N GLU A 371 -0.67 -28.57 -13.90
CA GLU A 371 -0.25 -29.65 -14.80
C GLU A 371 1.07 -29.32 -15.52
N LEU A 372 1.27 -28.06 -15.93
CA LEU A 372 2.52 -27.62 -16.54
C LEU A 372 3.69 -27.64 -15.54
N GLU A 373 3.44 -27.32 -14.28
CA GLU A 373 4.42 -27.45 -13.19
C GLU A 373 4.76 -28.91 -12.91
N GLU A 374 3.76 -29.79 -12.77
CA GLU A 374 3.94 -31.23 -12.55
C GLU A 374 4.67 -31.93 -13.71
N ALA A 375 4.44 -31.47 -14.94
CA ALA A 375 5.15 -31.95 -16.14
C ALA A 375 6.56 -31.38 -16.29
N GLY A 376 7.01 -30.48 -15.40
CA GLY A 376 8.32 -29.83 -15.48
C GLY A 376 8.45 -28.83 -16.63
N HIS A 377 7.34 -28.42 -17.25
CA HIS A 377 7.34 -27.35 -18.26
C HIS A 377 7.51 -25.96 -17.64
N ILE A 378 7.18 -25.84 -16.35
CA ILE A 378 7.40 -24.65 -15.55
C ILE A 378 8.08 -25.07 -14.26
N VAL A 379 9.17 -24.39 -13.91
CA VAL A 379 9.85 -24.59 -12.63
C VAL A 379 9.91 -23.24 -11.94
N PHE A 380 9.30 -23.15 -10.76
CA PHE A 380 9.35 -21.96 -9.94
C PHE A 380 10.47 -22.09 -8.91
N GLU A 381 11.62 -21.51 -9.21
CA GLU A 381 12.67 -21.38 -8.21
C GLU A 381 12.35 -20.21 -7.28
N ARG A 382 12.47 -20.43 -5.97
CA ARG A 382 12.28 -19.38 -4.99
C ARG A 382 13.31 -18.27 -5.20
N GLY A 383 12.81 -17.07 -5.46
CA GLY A 383 13.61 -15.87 -5.62
C GLY A 383 13.90 -15.16 -4.31
N GLU A 384 14.42 -13.94 -4.45
CA GLU A 384 14.69 -13.05 -3.32
C GLU A 384 13.39 -12.56 -2.67
N ILE A 385 13.49 -12.19 -1.39
CA ILE A 385 12.40 -11.52 -0.67
C ILE A 385 12.07 -10.22 -1.42
N GLN A 386 10.81 -10.08 -1.82
CA GLN A 386 10.31 -8.85 -2.42
C GLN A 386 9.93 -7.88 -1.31
N SER A 387 9.06 -8.29 -0.39
CA SER A 387 8.67 -7.47 0.75
C SER A 387 8.17 -8.33 1.89
N CYS A 388 8.31 -7.80 3.10
CA CYS A 388 7.76 -8.36 4.31
C CYS A 388 6.85 -7.35 4.99
N MET A 389 5.83 -7.86 5.66
CA MET A 389 4.93 -7.09 6.51
C MET A 389 4.66 -7.85 7.82
N ILE A 390 4.62 -7.14 8.95
CA ILE A 390 4.22 -7.72 10.23
C ILE A 390 2.69 -7.72 10.33
N TYR A 391 2.10 -8.89 10.57
CA TYR A 391 0.67 -9.02 10.82
C TYR A 391 0.32 -8.58 12.25
N VAL A 392 -0.73 -7.77 12.36
CA VAL A 392 -1.37 -7.42 13.63
C VAL A 392 -2.89 -7.49 13.40
N PRO A 393 -3.68 -8.12 14.27
CA PRO A 393 -5.14 -8.10 14.16
C PRO A 393 -5.66 -6.67 14.21
N PHE A 394 -6.62 -6.31 13.35
CA PHE A 394 -7.10 -4.91 13.22
C PHE A 394 -7.44 -4.24 14.57
N LYS A 395 -8.10 -4.97 15.47
CA LYS A 395 -8.50 -4.50 16.82
C LYS A 395 -7.33 -4.10 17.72
N ARG A 396 -6.09 -4.45 17.34
CA ARG A 396 -4.84 -4.26 18.09
C ARG A 396 -3.91 -3.23 17.43
N TRP A 397 -4.39 -2.50 16.42
CA TRP A 397 -3.61 -1.46 15.73
C TRP A 397 -3.57 -0.13 16.50
N HIS A 398 -4.63 0.17 17.26
CA HIS A 398 -4.82 1.46 17.91
C HIS A 398 -5.02 1.30 19.43
N GLY A 399 -5.01 2.44 20.14
CA GLY A 399 -5.31 2.50 21.57
C GLY A 399 -4.20 1.99 22.51
N ASN A 400 -4.52 1.90 23.80
CA ASN A 400 -3.59 1.48 24.86
C ASN A 400 -3.21 -0.01 24.78
N ASP A 401 -4.11 -0.82 24.21
CA ASP A 401 -3.94 -2.25 23.99
C ASP A 401 -3.26 -2.57 22.65
N ARG A 402 -2.63 -1.58 22.01
CA ARG A 402 -1.92 -1.79 20.75
C ARG A 402 -0.84 -2.88 20.89
N ALA A 403 -0.72 -3.74 19.87
CA ALA A 403 0.23 -4.85 19.83
C ALA A 403 1.68 -4.42 20.10
N LYS A 404 2.47 -5.31 20.72
CA LYS A 404 3.83 -4.98 21.16
C LYS A 404 4.78 -4.62 20.02
N CYS A 405 4.66 -5.28 18.86
CA CYS A 405 5.48 -5.01 17.69
C CYS A 405 5.22 -3.64 17.03
N LEU A 406 4.15 -2.95 17.40
CA LEU A 406 3.85 -1.60 16.90
C LEU A 406 4.43 -0.49 17.80
N ARG A 407 5.04 -0.84 18.94
CA ARG A 407 5.47 0.11 19.97
C ARG A 407 6.90 0.60 19.78
#